data_AF-A0A971PH70-F1
#
_entry.id   AF-A0A971PH70-F1
#
_cell.length_a   1.000
_cell.length_b   1.000
_cell.length_c   1.000
_cell.angle_alpha   90.00
_cell.angle_beta   90.00
_cell.angle_gamma   90.00
#
_symmetry.space_group_name_H-M   'P 1'
#
loop_
_entity.id
_entity.type
_entity.pdbx_description
1 polymer ?
#
loop_
_entity_poly.entity_id
_entity_poly.type
_entity_poly.pdbx_seq_one_letter_code
_entity_poly.pdbx_strand_id
1 'polypeptide(L)'
;MRIVVQRVRAASVEAGGATVAATGPGLLIFVGVGRGDGEEDAAWLAEKVAHLRVFEDAGGRMNLSILDAGGEALVVSQFTLYGDCRRGRRPGFDAAARPEQGKALYERFVELLRGGGVPVQTGRFGATMLVRIENDGPVTLCVESPRDARGHAGGARTANGA
;
A
#
# COMPACT_ATOMS: atom_id res chain seq x y z
N MET A 1 0.62 9.56 0.42
CA MET A 1 -0.14 8.34 0.74
C MET A 1 0.80 7.36 1.39
N ARG A 2 0.34 6.55 2.35
CA ARG A 2 1.18 5.64 3.13
C ARG A 2 0.65 4.22 3.06
N ILE A 3 1.55 3.27 2.94
CA ILE A 3 1.20 1.85 3.01
C ILE A 3 2.15 1.11 3.97
N VAL A 4 1.62 0.05 4.55
CA VAL A 4 2.43 -1.01 5.17
C VAL A 4 2.24 -2.26 4.34
N VAL A 5 3.33 -2.76 3.77
CA VAL A 5 3.36 -3.97 2.93
C VAL A 5 3.96 -5.09 3.75
N GLN A 6 3.30 -6.24 3.78
CA GLN A 6 3.78 -7.43 4.46
C GLN A 6 3.79 -8.59 3.47
N ARG A 7 4.91 -9.30 3.40
CA ARG A 7 4.95 -10.60 2.69
C ARG A 7 4.21 -11.62 3.54
N VAL A 8 3.31 -12.37 2.94
CA VAL A 8 2.47 -13.34 3.67
C VAL A 8 2.46 -14.69 2.96
N ARG A 9 2.37 -15.77 3.75
CA ARG A 9 1.99 -17.10 3.24
C ARG A 9 0.50 -17.19 2.99
N ALA A 10 -0.27 -16.51 3.82
CA ALA A 10 -1.69 -16.33 3.70
C ALA A 10 -2.13 -15.11 4.52
N ALA A 11 -3.21 -14.47 4.11
CA ALA A 11 -3.90 -13.47 4.92
C ALA A 11 -5.40 -13.48 4.61
N SER A 12 -6.22 -13.10 5.58
CA SER A 12 -7.67 -13.01 5.38
C SER A 12 -8.30 -11.87 6.17
N VAL A 13 -9.47 -11.44 5.71
CA VAL A 13 -10.30 -10.42 6.35
C VAL A 13 -11.65 -11.02 6.68
N GLU A 14 -12.06 -10.87 7.93
CA GLU A 14 -13.42 -11.14 8.39
C GLU A 14 -14.15 -9.82 8.66
N ALA A 15 -15.40 -9.73 8.25
CA ALA A 15 -16.28 -8.60 8.57
C ALA A 15 -17.70 -9.14 8.85
N GLY A 16 -18.32 -8.71 9.95
CA GLY A 16 -19.63 -9.22 10.35
C GLY A 16 -19.64 -10.72 10.71
N GLY A 17 -18.51 -11.25 11.19
CA GLY A 17 -18.39 -12.65 11.61
C GLY A 17 -18.15 -13.67 10.49
N ALA A 18 -17.92 -13.21 9.25
CA ALA A 18 -17.62 -14.07 8.11
C ALA A 18 -16.40 -13.57 7.35
N THR A 19 -15.63 -14.49 6.78
CA THR A 19 -14.53 -14.17 5.86
C THR A 19 -15.09 -13.53 4.60
N VAL A 20 -14.61 -12.33 4.27
CA VAL A 20 -15.04 -11.56 3.09
C VAL A 20 -13.98 -11.53 1.99
N ALA A 21 -12.71 -11.78 2.34
CA ALA A 21 -11.60 -11.86 1.41
C ALA A 21 -10.45 -12.66 2.04
N ALA A 22 -9.67 -13.33 1.19
CA ALA A 22 -8.45 -14.02 1.60
C ALA A 22 -7.46 -14.07 0.43
N THR A 23 -6.18 -14.18 0.75
CA THR A 23 -5.08 -14.37 -0.21
C THR A 23 -4.22 -15.54 0.24
N GLY A 24 -3.67 -16.28 -0.72
CA GLY A 24 -2.57 -17.22 -0.50
C GLY A 24 -1.22 -16.50 -0.40
N PRO A 25 -0.12 -17.14 -0.84
CA PRO A 25 1.20 -16.52 -0.87
C PRO A 25 1.20 -15.22 -1.66
N GLY A 26 1.75 -14.17 -1.07
CA GLY A 26 1.73 -12.86 -1.69
C GLY A 26 1.93 -11.72 -0.70
N LEU A 27 1.13 -10.66 -0.84
CA LEU A 27 1.23 -9.43 -0.04
C LEU A 27 -0.06 -9.08 0.68
N LEU A 28 0.04 -8.75 1.97
CA LEU A 28 -0.98 -7.96 2.66
C LEU A 28 -0.56 -6.50 2.65
N ILE A 29 -1.46 -5.61 2.23
CA ILE A 29 -1.18 -4.18 2.08
C ILE A 29 -2.22 -3.38 2.87
N PHE A 30 -1.76 -2.74 3.95
CA PHE A 30 -2.55 -1.74 4.65
C PHE A 30 -2.36 -0.38 3.97
N VAL A 31 -3.47 0.28 3.62
CA VAL A 31 -3.46 1.52 2.83
C VAL A 31 -4.05 2.68 3.62
N GLY A 32 -3.22 3.67 3.92
CA GLY A 32 -3.60 4.92 4.56
C GLY A 32 -3.56 6.07 3.57
N VAL A 33 -4.61 6.89 3.58
CA VAL A 33 -4.72 8.10 2.75
C VAL A 33 -4.71 9.34 3.65
N GLY A 34 -3.87 10.30 3.32
CA GLY A 34 -3.72 11.60 3.98
C GLY A 34 -4.38 12.73 3.21
N ARG A 35 -4.62 13.86 3.88
CA ARG A 35 -5.38 15.00 3.30
C ARG A 35 -4.79 15.59 2.01
N GLY A 36 -3.47 15.54 1.86
CA GLY A 36 -2.75 16.11 0.71
C GLY A 36 -2.45 15.12 -0.42
N ASP A 37 -2.98 13.90 -0.32
CA ASP A 37 -2.75 12.87 -1.32
C ASP A 37 -3.69 13.03 -2.51
N GLY A 38 -3.19 12.69 -3.70
CA GLY A 38 -3.91 12.68 -4.97
C GLY A 38 -3.75 11.36 -5.73
N GLU A 39 -4.26 11.32 -6.96
CA GLU A 39 -4.18 10.12 -7.80
C GLU A 39 -2.73 9.75 -8.14
N GLU A 40 -1.83 10.73 -8.27
CA GLU A 40 -0.40 10.46 -8.53
C GLU A 40 0.25 9.62 -7.41
N ASP A 41 -0.19 9.81 -6.16
CA ASP A 41 0.30 9.07 -5.01
C ASP A 41 -0.14 7.61 -5.06
N ALA A 42 -1.41 7.38 -5.41
CA ALA A 42 -1.97 6.05 -5.59
C ALA A 42 -1.30 5.30 -6.74
N ALA A 43 -1.07 5.97 -7.88
CA ALA A 43 -0.38 5.41 -9.03
C ALA A 43 1.07 5.04 -8.71
N TRP A 44 1.80 5.95 -8.07
CA TRP A 44 3.18 5.69 -7.69
C TRP A 44 3.29 4.50 -6.73
N LEU A 45 2.41 4.40 -5.73
CA LEU A 45 2.44 3.29 -4.78
C LEU A 45 2.02 1.96 -5.42
N ALA A 46 1.01 1.95 -6.29
CA ALA A 46 0.59 0.72 -6.98
C ALA A 46 1.74 0.14 -7.81
N GLU A 47 2.38 0.98 -8.62
CA GLU A 47 3.58 0.63 -9.39
C GLU A 47 4.71 0.15 -8.48
N LYS A 48 4.99 0.91 -7.41
CA LYS A 48 6.06 0.57 -6.47
C LYS A 48 5.85 -0.81 -5.86
N VAL A 49 4.64 -1.12 -5.43
CA VAL A 49 4.28 -2.39 -4.80
C VAL A 49 4.36 -3.54 -5.79
N ALA A 50 3.84 -3.37 -7.00
CA ALA A 50 3.86 -4.39 -8.04
C ALA A 50 5.30 -4.86 -8.37
N HIS A 51 6.28 -3.97 -8.21
CA HIS A 51 7.69 -4.22 -8.55
C HIS A 51 8.65 -4.34 -7.34
N LEU A 52 8.14 -4.28 -6.10
CA LEU A 52 8.97 -4.46 -4.90
C LEU A 52 9.55 -5.88 -4.87
N ARG A 53 10.88 -5.99 -4.87
CA ARG A 53 11.61 -7.26 -4.85
C ARG A 53 11.71 -7.82 -3.43
N VAL A 54 10.64 -8.47 -2.98
CA VAL A 54 10.51 -8.99 -1.60
C VAL A 54 10.34 -10.50 -1.54
N PHE A 55 10.23 -11.18 -2.68
CA PHE A 55 10.17 -12.63 -2.78
C PHE A 55 11.53 -13.22 -3.16
N GLU A 56 11.79 -14.43 -2.68
CA GLU A 56 13.06 -15.12 -2.91
C GLU A 56 13.13 -15.69 -4.33
N ASP A 57 14.30 -15.54 -4.97
CA ASP A 57 14.66 -16.26 -6.18
C ASP A 57 15.10 -17.71 -5.87
N ALA A 58 15.45 -18.48 -6.91
CA ALA A 58 15.92 -19.86 -6.75
C ALA A 58 17.22 -19.98 -5.91
N GLY A 59 17.94 -18.88 -5.70
CA GLY A 59 19.12 -18.81 -4.84
C GLY A 59 18.83 -18.34 -3.42
N GLY A 60 17.55 -18.18 -3.03
CA GLY A 60 17.14 -17.73 -1.71
C GLY A 60 17.37 -16.23 -1.46
N ARG A 61 17.59 -15.43 -2.51
CA ARG A 61 17.79 -13.97 -2.38
C ARG A 61 16.51 -13.22 -2.74
N MET A 62 16.18 -12.18 -1.98
CA MET A 62 15.00 -11.34 -2.24
C MET A 62 15.18 -10.49 -3.51
N ASN A 63 14.80 -11.06 -4.65
CA ASN A 63 15.01 -10.47 -5.98
C ASN A 63 13.74 -10.48 -6.85
N LEU A 64 12.70 -11.19 -6.44
CA LEU A 64 11.47 -11.33 -7.19
C LEU A 64 10.39 -10.38 -6.66
N SER A 65 9.66 -9.75 -7.58
CA SER A 65 8.45 -9.00 -7.27
C SER A 65 7.24 -9.91 -7.08
N ILE A 66 6.10 -9.34 -6.66
CA ILE A 66 4.84 -10.09 -6.60
C ILE A 66 4.43 -10.63 -7.97
N LEU A 67 4.72 -9.88 -9.04
CA LEU A 67 4.46 -10.29 -10.42
C LEU A 67 5.33 -11.49 -10.82
N ASP A 68 6.63 -11.43 -10.50
CA ASP A 68 7.58 -12.51 -10.81
C ASP A 68 7.27 -13.79 -10.00
N ALA A 69 6.80 -13.63 -8.77
CA ALA A 69 6.47 -14.73 -7.86
C ALA A 69 5.07 -15.34 -8.12
N GLY A 70 4.26 -14.73 -9.00
CA GLY A 70 2.88 -15.15 -9.24
C GLY A 70 1.98 -15.05 -8.00
N GLY A 71 2.28 -14.10 -7.11
CA GLY A 71 1.57 -13.93 -5.84
C GLY A 71 0.29 -13.09 -5.99
N GLU A 72 -0.52 -13.10 -4.93
CA GLU A 72 -1.76 -12.33 -4.83
C GLU A 72 -1.67 -11.24 -3.76
N ALA A 73 -2.50 -10.20 -3.85
CA ALA A 73 -2.53 -9.12 -2.88
C ALA A 73 -3.87 -9.04 -2.15
N LEU A 74 -3.83 -8.92 -0.82
CA LEU A 74 -4.98 -8.51 0.00
C LEU A 74 -4.79 -7.06 0.44
N VAL A 75 -5.70 -6.17 0.02
CA VAL A 75 -5.59 -4.73 0.28
C VAL A 75 -6.66 -4.27 1.27
N VAL A 76 -6.24 -3.66 2.38
CA VAL A 76 -7.11 -3.24 3.48
C VAL A 76 -6.92 -1.76 3.79
N SER A 77 -8.01 -0.99 3.82
CA SER A 77 -7.97 0.42 4.21
C SER A 77 -7.56 0.57 5.69
N GLN A 78 -6.59 1.44 5.98
CA GLN A 78 -6.01 1.63 7.32
C GLN A 78 -5.68 3.11 7.58
N PHE A 79 -6.67 3.93 7.91
CA PHE A 79 -6.47 5.37 8.17
C PHE A 79 -5.52 5.64 9.35
N THR A 80 -5.38 4.68 10.29
CA THR A 80 -4.54 4.84 11.47
C THR A 80 -3.04 4.90 11.17
N LEU A 81 -2.61 4.62 9.93
CA LEU A 81 -1.24 4.90 9.47
C LEU A 81 -0.88 6.41 9.53
N TYR A 82 -1.89 7.28 9.67
CA TYR A 82 -1.73 8.72 9.92
C TYR A 82 -1.95 9.11 11.39
N GLY A 83 -1.93 8.15 12.32
CA GLY A 83 -2.00 8.40 13.75
C GLY A 83 -0.76 9.13 14.27
N ASP A 84 -0.95 10.34 14.80
CA ASP A 84 0.08 11.09 15.51
C ASP A 84 0.03 10.76 17.01
N CYS A 85 1.02 10.00 17.45
CA CYS A 85 1.16 9.58 18.85
C CYS A 85 2.16 10.44 19.65
N ARG A 86 2.63 11.58 19.10
CA ARG A 86 3.65 12.40 19.77
C ARG A 86 3.11 13.21 20.95
N ARG A 87 1.79 13.47 20.98
CA ARG A 87 1.12 14.28 22.00
C ARG A 87 0.20 13.44 22.87
N GLY A 88 0.52 13.29 24.15
CA GLY A 88 -0.32 12.58 25.11
C GLY A 88 -0.41 11.07 24.84
N ARG A 89 -1.51 10.44 25.28
CA ARG A 89 -1.73 8.97 25.17
C ARG A 89 -2.75 8.57 24.10
N ARG A 90 -3.50 9.54 23.55
CA ARG A 90 -4.52 9.29 22.53
C ARG A 90 -3.99 9.76 21.17
N PRO A 91 -3.89 8.87 20.16
CA PRO A 91 -3.46 9.26 18.83
C PRO A 91 -4.40 10.31 18.21
N GLY A 92 -3.82 11.32 17.56
CA GLY A 92 -4.55 12.27 16.70
C GLY A 92 -4.54 11.80 15.25
N PHE A 93 -5.60 12.10 14.49
CA PHE A 93 -5.72 11.65 13.08
C PHE A 93 -5.98 12.80 12.11
N ASP A 94 -5.61 14.04 12.48
CA ASP A 94 -5.86 15.25 11.70
C ASP A 94 -5.19 15.26 10.32
N ALA A 95 -4.17 14.41 10.12
CA ALA A 95 -3.46 14.23 8.86
C ALA A 95 -4.13 13.22 7.91
N ALA A 96 -5.04 12.37 8.41
CA ALA A 96 -5.78 11.42 7.59
C ALA A 96 -6.80 12.13 6.70
N ALA A 97 -7.01 11.62 5.49
CA ALA A 97 -8.04 12.12 4.59
C ALA A 97 -9.46 11.91 5.16
N ARG A 98 -10.42 12.70 4.68
CA ARG A 98 -11.84 12.45 4.95
C ARG A 98 -12.28 11.13 4.31
N PRO A 99 -13.34 10.46 4.82
CA PRO A 99 -13.77 9.16 4.33
C PRO A 99 -14.02 9.11 2.81
N GLU A 100 -14.58 10.16 2.22
CA GLU A 100 -14.91 10.21 0.78
C GLU A 100 -13.64 10.21 -0.08
N GLN A 101 -12.68 11.09 0.23
CA GLN A 101 -11.37 11.14 -0.44
C GLN A 101 -10.57 9.85 -0.16
N GLY A 102 -10.60 9.37 1.08
CA GLY A 102 -9.91 8.16 1.50
C GLY A 102 -10.41 6.93 0.75
N LYS A 103 -11.73 6.81 0.56
CA LYS A 103 -12.34 5.74 -0.22
C LYS A 103 -11.96 5.83 -1.69
N ALA A 104 -12.10 7.01 -2.30
CA ALA A 104 -11.79 7.22 -3.71
C ALA A 104 -10.33 6.86 -4.04
N LEU A 105 -9.37 7.34 -3.24
CA LEU A 105 -7.94 7.04 -3.48
C LEU A 105 -7.56 5.61 -3.13
N TYR A 106 -8.22 4.99 -2.14
CA TYR A 106 -8.07 3.56 -1.85
C TYR A 106 -8.55 2.70 -3.04
N GLU A 107 -9.75 2.96 -3.57
CA GLU A 107 -10.31 2.25 -4.71
C GLU A 107 -9.43 2.47 -5.95
N ARG A 108 -8.95 3.70 -6.15
CA ARG A 108 -8.02 4.02 -7.24
C ARG A 108 -6.70 3.23 -7.14
N PHE A 109 -6.11 3.13 -5.95
CA PHE A 109 -4.92 2.30 -5.72
C PHE A 109 -5.18 0.83 -6.07
N VAL A 110 -6.34 0.28 -5.65
CA VAL A 110 -6.72 -1.11 -5.94
C VAL A 110 -6.88 -1.33 -7.45
N GLU A 111 -7.56 -0.42 -8.15
CA GLU A 111 -7.73 -0.48 -9.61
C GLU A 111 -6.40 -0.45 -10.35
N LEU A 112 -5.49 0.46 -9.96
CA LEU A 112 -4.18 0.59 -10.58
C LEU A 112 -3.31 -0.65 -10.34
N LEU A 113 -3.35 -1.21 -9.12
CA LEU A 113 -2.63 -2.44 -8.80
C LEU A 113 -3.15 -3.64 -9.60
N ARG A 114 -4.48 -3.76 -9.76
CA ARG A 114 -5.10 -4.76 -10.66
C ARG A 114 -4.70 -4.54 -12.12
N GLY A 115 -4.73 -3.29 -12.58
CA GLY A 115 -4.32 -2.90 -13.93
C GLY A 115 -2.84 -3.20 -14.22
N GLY A 116 -2.00 -3.18 -13.19
CA GLY A 116 -0.60 -3.60 -13.23
C GLY A 116 -0.37 -5.11 -13.26
N GLY A 117 -1.43 -5.92 -13.31
CA GLY A 117 -1.36 -7.38 -13.45
C GLY A 117 -1.33 -8.16 -12.14
N VAL A 118 -1.50 -7.51 -10.99
CA VAL A 118 -1.57 -8.19 -9.69
C VAL A 118 -3.01 -8.65 -9.42
N PRO A 119 -3.26 -9.93 -9.09
CA PRO A 119 -4.55 -10.36 -8.57
C PRO A 119 -4.80 -9.72 -7.20
N VAL A 120 -5.91 -8.98 -7.04
CA VAL A 120 -6.19 -8.21 -5.81
C VAL A 120 -7.53 -8.59 -5.20
N GLN A 121 -7.48 -8.98 -3.93
CA GLN A 121 -8.60 -9.10 -3.00
C GLN A 121 -8.65 -7.89 -2.07
N THR A 122 -9.85 -7.55 -1.57
CA THR A 122 -10.05 -6.35 -0.75
C THR A 122 -10.86 -6.62 0.50
N GLY A 123 -10.57 -5.92 1.59
CA GLY A 123 -11.47 -5.84 2.73
C GLY A 123 -12.77 -5.08 2.43
N ARG A 124 -13.52 -4.72 3.48
CA ARG A 124 -14.70 -3.85 3.38
C ARG A 124 -14.39 -2.47 3.94
N PHE A 125 -14.25 -1.47 3.06
CA PHE A 125 -13.97 -0.10 3.47
C PHE A 125 -14.97 0.41 4.50
N GLY A 126 -14.47 1.00 5.60
CA GLY A 126 -15.30 1.57 6.67
C GLY A 126 -15.96 0.55 7.60
N ALA A 127 -15.83 -0.75 7.36
CA ALA A 127 -16.30 -1.78 8.27
C ALA A 127 -15.27 -2.07 9.38
N THR A 128 -15.76 -2.50 10.55
CA THR A 128 -14.89 -3.18 11.52
C THR A 128 -14.48 -4.53 10.94
N MET A 129 -13.16 -4.77 10.91
CA MET A 129 -12.56 -5.95 10.30
C MET A 129 -11.63 -6.64 11.28
N LEU A 130 -11.62 -7.97 11.25
CA LEU A 130 -10.53 -8.77 11.81
C LEU A 130 -9.62 -9.19 10.65
N VAL A 131 -8.33 -8.88 10.75
CA VAL A 131 -7.34 -9.24 9.72
C VAL A 131 -6.42 -10.32 10.29
N ARG A 132 -6.41 -11.49 9.66
CA ARG A 132 -5.50 -12.60 9.98
C ARG A 132 -4.30 -12.52 9.06
N ILE A 133 -3.11 -12.70 9.62
CA ILE A 133 -1.85 -12.47 8.93
C ILE A 133 -0.89 -13.61 9.26
N GLU A 134 -0.48 -14.36 8.25
CA GLU A 134 0.64 -15.29 8.33
C GLU A 134 1.86 -14.65 7.65
N ASN A 135 2.54 -13.75 8.39
CA ASN A 135 3.66 -12.97 7.88
C ASN A 135 4.87 -13.87 7.61
N ASP A 136 5.44 -13.77 6.40
CA ASP A 136 6.49 -14.65 5.91
C ASP A 136 7.85 -13.95 5.91
N GLY A 137 8.73 -14.37 6.81
CA GLY A 137 10.07 -13.78 7.02
C GLY A 137 10.38 -13.50 8.50
N PRO A 138 9.74 -12.50 9.15
CA PRO A 138 8.76 -11.59 8.56
C PRO A 138 9.40 -10.49 7.72
N VAL A 139 8.78 -10.15 6.60
CA VAL A 139 9.12 -8.98 5.78
C VAL A 139 8.01 -7.95 5.91
N THR A 140 8.34 -6.76 6.42
CA THR A 140 7.39 -5.66 6.60
C THR A 140 8.03 -4.34 6.18
N LEU A 141 7.39 -3.61 5.27
CA LEU A 141 7.89 -2.36 4.72
C LEU A 141 6.86 -1.25 4.92
N CYS A 142 7.31 -0.11 5.45
CA CYS A 142 6.54 1.13 5.44
C CYS A 142 6.96 1.95 4.21
N VAL A 143 6.02 2.26 3.34
CA VAL A 143 6.27 3.01 2.10
C VAL A 143 5.37 4.24 2.07
N GLU A 144 5.96 5.41 1.83
CA GLU A 144 5.24 6.67 1.63
C GLU A 144 5.52 7.17 0.21
N SER A 145 4.48 7.63 -0.49
CA SER A 145 4.66 8.27 -1.80
C SER A 145 5.46 9.57 -1.66
N PRO A 146 6.34 9.90 -2.62
CA PRO A 146 7.10 11.15 -2.58
C PRO A 146 6.17 12.36 -2.65
N ARG A 147 6.42 13.36 -1.79
CA ARG A 147 5.68 14.64 -1.87
C ARG A 147 6.16 15.54 -3.02
N ASP A 148 7.37 15.28 -3.54
CA ASP A 148 8.10 16.15 -4.47
C ASP A 148 7.90 15.83 -5.96
N ALA A 149 7.04 14.85 -6.31
CA ALA A 149 6.68 14.61 -7.71
C ALA A 149 5.93 15.79 -8.37
N ARG A 150 5.56 16.81 -7.59
CA ARG A 150 4.88 18.04 -8.02
C ARG A 150 5.82 19.23 -8.32
N GLY A 151 7.15 19.03 -8.39
CA GLY A 151 8.09 20.16 -8.40
C GLY A 151 9.42 20.00 -9.15
N HIS A 152 9.53 19.20 -10.21
CA HIS A 152 10.77 19.14 -11.02
C HIS A 152 10.53 19.12 -12.55
N ALA A 153 9.58 19.92 -13.03
CA ALA A 153 9.59 20.42 -14.41
C ALA A 153 10.16 21.84 -14.42
N GLY A 154 11.48 21.97 -14.22
CA GLY A 154 12.12 23.29 -14.11
C GLY A 154 13.60 23.20 -13.79
N GLY A 155 14.38 22.59 -14.68
CA GLY A 155 15.81 22.44 -14.48
C GLY A 155 16.54 21.84 -15.67
N ALA A 156 16.14 22.20 -16.90
CA ALA A 156 17.01 22.02 -18.05
C ALA A 156 18.23 22.92 -17.82
N ARG A 157 19.35 22.31 -17.42
CA ARG A 157 20.65 22.97 -17.40
C ARG A 157 20.93 23.45 -18.82
N THR A 158 20.88 24.76 -19.02
CA THR A 158 21.55 25.42 -20.13
C THR A 158 23.04 25.25 -19.93
N ALA A 159 23.59 24.16 -20.47
CA ALA A 159 25.02 24.10 -20.78
C ALA A 159 25.21 24.83 -22.12
N ASN A 160 25.40 26.14 -22.06
CA ASN A 160 26.11 26.86 -23.12
C ASN A 160 26.67 28.18 -22.57
N GLY A 161 27.98 28.38 -22.73
CA GLY A 161 28.61 29.69 -22.65
C GLY A 161 29.70 29.87 -21.60
N ALA A 162 30.92 29.45 -21.94
CA ALA A 162 32.20 30.18 -21.90
C ALA A 162 33.38 29.22 -21.71
#